data_AF-A0A843L7B9-F1
#
_entry.id   AF-A0A843L7B9-F1
#
_cell.length_a   1.000
_cell.length_b   1.000
_cell.length_c   1.000
_cell.angle_alpha   90.00
_cell.angle_beta   90.00
_cell.angle_gamma   90.00
#
_symmetry.space_group_name_H-M   'P 1'
#
loop_
_entity.id
_entity.type
_entity.pdbx_description
1 polymer ?
#
loop_
_entity_poly.entity_id
_entity_poly.type
_entity_poly.pdbx_seq_one_letter_code
_entity_poly.pdbx_strand_id
1 'polypeptide(L)'
;MISLYGDPAFFFAEAVKFTAPKTGWKVNAVQFYGSDGYNGSDETIPVERVIGLEIRDKDLNLLYKFADSQIPYSNYVRNATGINPITIEIPSVPVSGDFYVCLYDRGAIEIASERLNEFSKNSFMYIEDGMPSTEQLLPAGIPVNQSATIPINWLMNVVGS
;
A
#
# COMPACT_ATOMS: atom_id res chain seq x y z
N MET A 1 -2.84 -24.46 -7.55
CA MET A 1 -3.52 -23.80 -6.41
C MET A 1 -3.55 -22.33 -6.77
N ILE A 2 -4.69 -21.84 -7.28
CA ILE A 2 -4.86 -20.44 -7.68
C ILE A 2 -5.09 -19.66 -6.39
N SER A 3 -4.29 -18.63 -6.16
CA SER A 3 -4.44 -17.70 -5.03
C SER A 3 -5.90 -17.25 -4.94
N LEU A 4 -6.44 -17.07 -3.73
CA LEU A 4 -7.76 -16.46 -3.52
C LEU A 4 -7.89 -15.06 -4.16
N TYR A 5 -6.79 -14.50 -4.69
CA TYR A 5 -6.70 -13.19 -5.35
C TYR A 5 -6.56 -13.23 -6.88
N GLY A 6 -6.71 -14.38 -7.54
CA GLY A 6 -6.57 -14.48 -9.01
C GLY A 6 -5.11 -14.51 -9.48
N ASP A 7 -4.89 -14.34 -10.80
CA ASP A 7 -3.54 -14.12 -11.37
C ASP A 7 -2.83 -13.00 -10.60
N PRO A 8 -1.49 -13.03 -10.46
CA PRO A 8 -0.75 -11.97 -9.76
C PRO A 8 -1.23 -10.62 -10.29
N ALA A 9 -1.93 -9.91 -9.41
CA ALA A 9 -2.66 -8.70 -9.73
C ALA A 9 -1.66 -7.54 -9.83
N PHE A 10 -0.70 -7.65 -10.77
CA PHE A 10 0.41 -6.71 -10.95
C PHE A 10 -0.04 -5.25 -11.15
N PHE A 11 -1.29 -5.07 -11.54
CA PHE A 11 -1.95 -3.81 -11.88
C PHE A 11 -2.88 -3.29 -10.76
N PHE A 12 -2.92 -3.98 -9.61
CA PHE A 12 -3.72 -3.60 -8.45
C PHE A 12 -2.80 -3.13 -7.32
N ALA A 13 -3.25 -2.12 -6.57
CA ALA A 13 -2.52 -1.58 -5.44
C ALA A 13 -3.44 -1.24 -4.27
N GLU A 14 -2.93 -1.42 -3.05
CA GLU A 14 -3.53 -0.84 -1.85
C GLU A 14 -3.31 0.66 -1.87
N ALA A 15 -4.40 1.41 -1.99
CA ALA A 15 -4.35 2.85 -2.14
C ALA A 15 -4.98 3.57 -0.96
N VAL A 16 -4.26 4.57 -0.44
CA VAL A 16 -4.76 5.46 0.62
C VAL A 16 -4.76 6.90 0.15
N LYS A 17 -5.88 7.57 0.35
CA LYS A 17 -6.06 9.00 0.12
C LYS A 17 -5.60 9.80 1.34
N PHE A 18 -4.79 10.81 1.08
CA PHE A 18 -4.33 11.79 2.05
C PHE A 18 -4.69 13.19 1.57
N THR A 19 -4.64 14.17 2.47
CA THR A 19 -4.76 15.59 2.14
C THR A 19 -3.51 16.31 2.61
N ALA A 20 -2.87 17.08 1.75
CA ALA A 20 -1.70 17.86 2.10
C ALA A 20 -2.03 18.81 3.27
N PRO A 21 -1.26 18.81 4.37
CA PRO A 21 -1.59 19.57 5.57
C PRO A 21 -1.48 21.10 5.38
N LYS A 22 -0.70 21.54 4.39
CA LYS A 22 -0.51 22.94 4.02
C LYS A 22 -0.03 23.06 2.57
N THR A 23 -0.18 24.23 1.98
CA THR A 23 0.37 24.55 0.65
C THR A 23 1.89 24.37 0.62
N GLY A 24 2.40 23.75 -0.43
CA GLY A 24 3.84 23.54 -0.65
C GLY A 24 4.44 22.39 0.16
N TRP A 25 3.63 21.63 0.90
CA TRP A 25 4.06 20.43 1.60
C TRP A 25 4.52 19.34 0.62
N LYS A 26 5.53 18.57 1.02
CA LYS A 26 6.11 17.50 0.20
C LYS A 26 6.14 16.20 0.98
N VAL A 27 5.86 15.08 0.30
CA VAL A 27 6.06 13.73 0.85
C VAL A 27 7.55 13.39 0.77
N ASN A 28 8.11 12.91 1.87
CA ASN A 28 9.50 12.48 1.99
C ASN A 28 9.64 10.98 2.27
N ALA A 29 8.62 10.36 2.87
CA ALA A 29 8.57 8.92 3.04
C ALA A 29 7.13 8.43 3.09
N VAL A 30 6.95 7.17 2.73
CA VAL A 30 5.71 6.42 2.93
C VAL A 30 5.97 5.35 3.98
N GLN A 31 5.06 5.24 4.94
CA GLN A 31 5.10 4.24 5.99
C GLN A 31 3.89 3.34 5.90
N PHE A 32 4.05 2.05 6.08
CA PHE A 32 2.94 1.12 6.18
C PHE A 32 3.24 0.02 7.19
N TYR A 33 2.20 -0.51 7.80
CA TYR A 33 2.32 -1.65 8.70
C TYR A 33 2.06 -2.92 7.90
N GLY A 34 2.95 -3.90 8.00
CA GLY A 34 2.84 -5.12 7.21
C GLY A 34 3.94 -6.11 7.53
N SER A 35 4.01 -7.17 6.73
CA SER A 35 4.91 -8.32 6.91
C SER A 35 5.38 -8.90 5.59
N ASP A 36 6.67 -9.14 5.42
CA ASP A 36 7.21 -9.97 4.33
C ASP A 36 7.23 -11.47 4.69
N GLY A 37 6.67 -11.83 5.86
CA GLY A 37 6.62 -13.18 6.40
C GLY A 37 7.81 -13.54 7.30
N TYR A 38 8.86 -12.72 7.38
CA TYR A 38 10.01 -13.03 8.21
C TYR A 38 9.74 -12.75 9.70
N ASN A 39 9.90 -13.77 10.55
CA ASN A 39 9.70 -13.63 12.00
C ASN A 39 11.00 -13.59 12.81
N GLY A 40 12.17 -13.64 12.16
CA GLY A 40 13.48 -13.63 12.82
C GLY A 40 13.92 -14.93 13.49
N SER A 41 13.06 -15.96 13.51
CA SER A 41 13.37 -17.31 13.99
C SER A 41 13.66 -18.31 12.86
N ASP A 42 13.25 -18.00 11.64
CA ASP A 42 13.53 -18.81 10.46
C ASP A 42 15.02 -18.74 10.07
N GLU A 43 15.56 -19.86 9.58
CA GLU A 43 16.95 -19.99 9.15
C GLU A 43 17.28 -19.17 7.89
N THR A 44 16.26 -18.85 7.09
CA THR A 44 16.39 -18.14 5.81
C THR A 44 15.47 -16.93 5.78
N ILE A 45 15.92 -15.86 5.13
CA ILE A 45 15.08 -14.71 4.80
C ILE A 45 14.05 -15.07 3.71
N PRO A 46 12.95 -14.30 3.57
CA PRO A 46 11.98 -14.49 2.49
C PRO A 46 12.62 -14.39 1.12
N VAL A 47 12.00 -15.04 0.13
CA VAL A 47 12.39 -14.89 -1.28
C VAL A 47 12.18 -13.44 -1.70
N GLU A 48 13.23 -12.83 -2.24
CA GLU A 48 13.19 -11.49 -2.78
C GLU A 48 12.12 -11.35 -3.89
N ARG A 49 11.31 -10.30 -3.79
CA ARG A 49 10.24 -9.94 -4.72
C ARG A 49 10.18 -8.42 -4.86
N VAL A 50 9.69 -7.97 -6.00
CA VAL A 50 9.58 -6.53 -6.28
C VAL A 50 8.30 -5.98 -5.69
N ILE A 51 8.41 -4.93 -4.89
CA ILE A 51 7.32 -4.03 -4.52
C ILE A 51 7.31 -2.80 -5.43
N GLY A 52 6.17 -2.15 -5.55
CA GLY A 52 6.04 -0.88 -6.25
C GLY A 52 5.33 0.16 -5.38
N LEU A 53 5.65 1.43 -5.54
CA LEU A 53 4.99 2.53 -4.87
C LEU A 53 4.71 3.64 -5.88
N GLU A 54 3.53 4.20 -5.84
CA GLU A 54 3.17 5.37 -6.62
C GLU A 54 2.57 6.46 -5.73
N ILE A 55 2.87 7.71 -6.05
CA ILE A 55 2.16 8.87 -5.53
C ILE A 55 1.45 9.52 -6.70
N ARG A 56 0.15 9.75 -6.53
CA ARG A 56 -0.74 10.32 -7.55
C ARG A 56 -1.48 11.53 -7.00
N ASP A 57 -1.78 12.51 -7.84
CA ASP A 57 -2.59 13.66 -7.44
C ASP A 57 -4.08 13.30 -7.30
N LYS A 58 -4.92 14.28 -6.93
CA LYS A 58 -6.37 14.11 -6.78
C LYS A 58 -7.08 13.58 -8.02
N ASP A 59 -6.50 13.79 -9.20
CA ASP A 59 -7.05 13.39 -10.51
C ASP A 59 -6.37 12.09 -10.99
N LEU A 60 -5.64 11.42 -10.11
CA LEU A 60 -4.89 10.18 -10.34
C LEU A 60 -3.73 10.29 -11.32
N ASN A 61 -3.27 11.52 -11.64
CA ASN A 61 -2.06 11.70 -12.44
C ASN A 61 -0.84 11.26 -11.62
N LEU A 62 0.09 10.56 -12.27
CA LEU A 62 1.31 10.07 -11.64
C LEU A 62 2.26 11.23 -11.31
N LEU A 63 2.58 11.39 -10.03
CA LEU A 63 3.56 12.35 -9.54
C LEU A 63 4.93 11.71 -9.29
N TYR A 64 4.92 10.47 -8.81
CA TYR A 64 6.13 9.72 -8.50
C TYR A 64 5.88 8.22 -8.58
N LYS A 65 6.91 7.47 -8.99
CA LYS A 65 6.91 6.01 -9.05
C LYS A 65 8.24 5.47 -8.54
N PHE A 66 8.15 4.39 -7.79
CA PHE A 66 9.26 3.65 -7.23
C PHE A 66 9.00 2.15 -7.40
N ALA A 67 10.05 1.37 -7.62
CA ALA A 67 10.00 -0.08 -7.59
C ALA A 67 11.36 -0.62 -7.13
N ASP A 68 11.34 -1.54 -6.17
CA ASP A 68 12.55 -2.16 -5.63
C ASP A 68 12.19 -3.50 -4.94
N SER A 69 13.20 -4.20 -4.44
CA SER A 69 13.06 -5.33 -3.53
C SER A 69 12.38 -4.95 -2.22
N GLN A 70 11.62 -5.86 -1.62
CA GLN A 70 11.06 -5.67 -0.29
C GLN A 70 12.10 -5.78 0.83
N ILE A 71 13.17 -6.58 0.60
CA ILE A 71 14.12 -6.98 1.64
C ILE A 71 14.81 -5.79 2.34
N PRO A 72 15.23 -4.71 1.65
CA PRO A 72 15.83 -3.55 2.31
C PRO A 72 14.90 -2.82 3.28
N TYR A 73 13.60 -3.00 3.15
CA TYR A 73 12.57 -2.27 3.90
C TYR A 73 11.93 -3.12 5.00
N SER A 74 12.10 -4.44 4.99
CA SER A 74 11.47 -5.30 5.98
C SER A 74 12.10 -5.11 7.36
N ASN A 75 11.38 -4.38 8.21
CA ASN A 75 11.85 -3.89 9.50
C ASN A 75 11.73 -4.91 10.65
N TYR A 76 12.03 -6.18 10.36
CA TYR A 76 12.02 -7.21 11.40
C TYR A 76 13.31 -7.18 12.22
N VAL A 77 13.23 -6.48 13.34
CA VAL A 77 14.23 -6.57 14.41
C VAL A 77 14.01 -7.87 15.16
N ARG A 78 15.02 -8.74 15.22
CA ARG A 78 14.99 -9.96 16.04
C ARG A 78 14.58 -9.59 17.48
N ASN A 79 13.53 -10.24 18.00
CA ASN A 79 12.91 -9.97 19.30
C ASN A 79 12.11 -8.65 19.43
N ALA A 80 11.63 -8.07 18.33
CA ALA A 80 10.68 -6.96 18.41
C ALA A 80 9.40 -7.38 19.17
N THR A 81 8.97 -6.58 20.13
CA THR A 81 7.73 -6.80 20.91
C THR A 81 6.50 -6.15 20.26
N GLY A 82 6.63 -5.58 19.06
CA GLY A 82 5.58 -4.89 18.33
C GLY A 82 5.87 -4.79 16.84
N ILE A 83 4.86 -4.38 16.06
CA ILE A 83 4.99 -4.18 14.62
C ILE A 83 5.61 -2.81 14.37
N ASN A 84 6.80 -2.79 13.75
CA ASN A 84 7.40 -1.55 13.27
C ASN A 84 6.84 -1.22 11.88
N PRO A 85 6.59 0.06 11.55
CA PRO A 85 6.24 0.44 10.19
C PRO A 85 7.41 0.15 9.25
N ILE A 86 7.11 -0.44 8.11
CA ILE A 86 7.98 -0.47 6.95
C ILE A 86 8.01 0.93 6.36
N THR A 87 9.19 1.53 6.22
CA THR A 87 9.37 2.91 5.78
C THR A 87 10.16 2.94 4.48
N ILE A 88 9.56 3.50 3.42
CA ILE A 88 10.21 3.75 2.14
C ILE A 88 10.48 5.25 2.06
N GLU A 89 11.75 5.63 2.20
CA GLU A 89 12.21 6.99 1.94
C GLU A 89 12.23 7.27 0.44
N ILE A 90 11.76 8.45 0.04
CA ILE A 90 11.66 8.87 -1.35
C ILE A 90 12.21 10.29 -1.53
N PRO A 91 12.61 10.68 -2.76
CA PRO A 91 12.86 12.09 -3.07
C PRO A 91 11.63 12.93 -2.72
N SER A 92 11.82 14.17 -2.27
CA SER A 92 10.73 15.06 -1.87
C SER A 92 9.70 15.27 -3.00
N VAL A 93 8.52 14.65 -2.90
CA VAL A 93 7.45 14.73 -3.91
C VAL A 93 6.48 15.84 -3.54
N PRO A 94 6.34 16.92 -4.35
CA PRO A 94 5.36 17.96 -4.09
C PRO A 94 3.94 17.43 -4.28
N VAL A 95 3.05 17.74 -3.33
CA VAL A 95 1.63 17.40 -3.39
C VAL A 95 0.78 18.61 -3.02
N SER A 96 -0.46 18.63 -3.48
CA SER A 96 -1.40 19.73 -3.20
C SER A 96 -2.82 19.19 -3.10
N GLY A 97 -3.54 19.60 -2.06
CA GLY A 97 -4.90 19.10 -1.80
C GLY A 97 -4.89 17.60 -1.53
N ASP A 98 -5.92 16.91 -2.02
CA ASP A 98 -5.99 15.45 -1.94
C ASP A 98 -4.97 14.81 -2.88
N PHE A 99 -4.38 13.70 -2.43
CA PHE A 99 -3.45 12.88 -3.20
C PHE A 99 -3.56 11.44 -2.72
N TYR A 100 -3.02 10.51 -3.52
CA TYR A 100 -3.09 9.09 -3.26
C TYR A 100 -1.70 8.50 -3.19
N VAL A 101 -1.52 7.55 -2.28
CA VAL A 101 -0.36 6.67 -2.26
C VAL A 101 -0.86 5.27 -2.58
N CYS A 102 -0.31 4.65 -3.62
CA CYS A 102 -0.65 3.30 -4.08
C CYS A 102 0.55 2.39 -3.88
N LEU A 103 0.42 1.39 -3.01
CA LEU A 103 1.44 0.37 -2.78
C LEU A 103 1.06 -0.89 -3.57
N TYR A 104 1.99 -1.38 -4.39
CA TYR A 104 1.87 -2.63 -5.13
C TYR A 104 2.72 -3.66 -4.40
N ASP A 105 2.10 -4.43 -3.51
CA ASP A 105 2.81 -5.42 -2.70
C ASP A 105 3.33 -6.60 -3.54
N ARG A 106 2.59 -7.00 -4.58
CA ARG A 106 2.94 -8.07 -5.53
C ARG A 106 3.28 -9.41 -4.86
N GLY A 107 2.65 -9.70 -3.72
CA GLY A 107 2.91 -10.89 -2.90
C GLY A 107 4.25 -10.86 -2.16
N ALA A 108 4.93 -9.71 -2.12
CA ALA A 108 6.17 -9.53 -1.37
C ALA A 108 5.91 -9.13 0.08
N ILE A 109 4.82 -8.38 0.34
CA ILE A 109 4.46 -7.87 1.66
C ILE A 109 2.95 -8.01 1.88
N GLU A 110 2.54 -8.58 3.00
CA GLU A 110 1.17 -8.52 3.49
C GLU A 110 0.96 -7.20 4.24
N ILE A 111 0.10 -6.31 3.74
CA ILE A 111 -0.19 -5.02 4.39
C ILE A 111 -1.29 -5.21 5.43
N ALA A 112 -1.05 -4.68 6.62
CA ALA A 112 -2.03 -4.69 7.69
C ALA A 112 -3.19 -3.75 7.38
N SER A 113 -4.37 -4.16 7.81
CA SER A 113 -5.60 -3.37 7.69
C SER A 113 -6.41 -3.41 8.98
N GLU A 114 -7.16 -2.34 9.22
CA GLU A 114 -8.19 -2.30 10.25
C GLU A 114 -9.54 -2.68 9.62
N ARG A 115 -10.26 -3.60 10.26
CA ARG A 115 -11.64 -3.92 9.88
C ARG A 115 -12.58 -2.81 10.35
N LEU A 116 -13.43 -2.34 9.44
CA LEU A 116 -14.41 -1.29 9.72
C LEU A 116 -15.85 -1.81 9.66
N ASN A 117 -16.77 -1.01 10.18
CA ASN A 117 -18.21 -1.22 10.03
C ASN A 117 -18.75 -0.65 8.71
N GLU A 118 -18.07 0.34 8.14
CA GLU A 118 -18.41 0.99 6.87
C GLU A 118 -17.14 1.28 6.05
N PHE A 119 -17.28 1.43 4.73
CA PHE A 119 -16.16 1.73 3.86
C PHE A 119 -15.56 3.10 4.17
N SER A 120 -14.24 3.11 4.40
CA SER A 120 -13.47 4.34 4.51
C SER A 120 -13.56 5.13 3.21
N LYS A 121 -13.68 6.46 3.31
CA LYS A 121 -13.55 7.37 2.16
C LYS A 121 -12.10 7.59 1.73
N ASN A 122 -11.16 6.94 2.42
CA ASN A 122 -9.73 7.13 2.24
C ASN A 122 -8.97 5.85 1.88
N SER A 123 -9.58 4.66 1.93
CA SER A 123 -8.90 3.41 1.57
C SER A 123 -9.55 2.72 0.38
N PHE A 124 -8.74 2.34 -0.58
CA PHE A 124 -9.18 1.82 -1.87
C PHE A 124 -8.30 0.65 -2.33
N MET A 125 -8.83 -0.13 -3.27
CA MET A 125 -8.02 -0.84 -4.25
C MET A 125 -7.90 0.06 -5.48
N TYR A 126 -6.67 0.44 -5.83
CA TYR A 126 -6.39 1.11 -7.08
C TYR A 126 -6.21 0.09 -8.20
N ILE A 127 -6.78 0.37 -9.36
CA ILE A 127 -6.66 -0.42 -10.59
C ILE A 127 -6.01 0.48 -11.65
N GLU A 128 -4.88 0.04 -12.19
CA GLU A 128 -4.13 0.79 -13.19
C GLU A 128 -4.98 1.10 -14.44
N ASP A 129 -4.75 2.28 -15.03
CA ASP A 129 -5.43 2.69 -16.25
C ASP A 129 -5.19 1.69 -17.40
N GLY A 130 -6.20 1.51 -18.26
CA GLY A 130 -6.17 0.54 -19.35
C GLY A 130 -6.49 -0.90 -18.94
N MET A 131 -6.79 -1.16 -17.67
CA MET A 131 -7.40 -2.42 -17.23
C MET A 131 -8.91 -2.47 -17.54
N PRO A 132 -9.56 -3.65 -17.55
CA PRO A 132 -10.98 -3.79 -17.92
C PRO A 132 -11.99 -3.11 -16.97
N SER A 133 -11.52 -2.46 -15.89
CA SER A 133 -12.37 -1.77 -14.93
C SER A 133 -12.77 -0.39 -15.45
N THR A 134 -14.04 -0.02 -15.24
CA THR A 134 -14.52 1.35 -15.50
C THR A 134 -14.15 2.33 -14.38
N GLU A 135 -13.75 1.83 -13.21
CA GLU A 135 -13.36 2.62 -12.05
C GLU A 135 -11.92 2.27 -11.64
N GLN A 136 -11.09 3.29 -11.44
CA GLN A 136 -9.69 3.12 -11.01
C GLN A 136 -9.55 3.03 -9.48
N LEU A 137 -10.57 3.43 -8.71
CA LEU A 137 -10.57 3.36 -7.26
C LEU A 137 -11.82 2.64 -6.78
N LEU A 138 -11.65 1.40 -6.33
CA LEU A 138 -12.71 0.63 -5.69
C LEU A 138 -12.58 0.76 -4.17
N PRO A 139 -13.67 0.91 -3.39
CA PRO A 139 -13.58 0.91 -1.93
C PRO A 139 -12.86 -0.33 -1.39
N ALA A 140 -11.92 -0.14 -0.45
CA ALA A 140 -11.13 -1.24 0.09
C ALA A 140 -11.98 -2.18 0.96
N GLY A 141 -11.96 -3.47 0.65
CA GLY A 141 -12.64 -4.46 1.46
C GLY A 141 -12.25 -5.89 1.13
N ILE A 142 -12.47 -6.78 2.10
CA ILE A 142 -12.17 -8.20 1.99
C ILE A 142 -13.43 -8.91 1.49
N PRO A 143 -13.40 -9.56 0.32
CA PRO A 143 -14.55 -10.33 -0.16
C PRO A 143 -14.78 -11.53 0.77
N VAL A 144 -15.99 -11.66 1.29
CA VAL A 144 -16.41 -12.82 2.10
C VAL A 144 -17.09 -13.87 1.21
N ASN A 145 -17.84 -13.39 0.22
CA ASN A 145 -18.48 -14.19 -0.83
C ASN A 145 -18.79 -13.29 -2.03
N GLN A 146 -19.49 -13.82 -3.03
CA GLN A 146 -19.84 -13.09 -4.27
C GLN A 146 -20.72 -11.84 -4.06
N SER A 147 -21.33 -11.68 -2.89
CA SER A 147 -22.30 -10.62 -2.62
C SER A 147 -21.98 -9.77 -1.39
N ALA A 148 -20.89 -10.08 -0.67
CA ALA A 148 -20.56 -9.42 0.58
C ALA A 148 -19.07 -9.16 0.71
N THR A 149 -18.75 -7.94 1.14
CA THR A 149 -17.39 -7.47 1.38
C THR A 149 -17.34 -6.86 2.77
N ILE A 150 -16.29 -7.17 3.53
CA ILE A 150 -16.00 -6.52 4.81
C ILE A 150 -15.18 -5.26 4.53
N PRO A 151 -15.68 -4.07 4.91
CA PRO A 151 -14.91 -2.83 4.75
C PRO A 151 -13.63 -2.83 5.57
N ILE A 152 -12.55 -2.30 5.01
CA ILE A 152 -11.26 -2.15 5.70
C ILE A 152 -10.64 -0.77 5.49
N ASN A 153 -9.63 -0.47 6.31
CA ASN A 153 -8.73 0.65 6.12
C ASN A 153 -7.28 0.12 6.07
N TRP A 154 -6.53 0.46 5.03
CA TRP A 154 -5.11 0.13 4.97
C TRP A 154 -4.34 0.96 6.00
N LEU A 155 -3.38 0.32 6.69
CA LEU A 155 -2.55 1.01 7.68
C LEU A 155 -1.33 1.63 7.01
N MET A 156 -1.53 2.79 6.39
CA MET A 156 -0.49 3.57 5.70
C MET A 156 -0.47 5.01 6.20
N ASN A 157 0.73 5.59 6.26
CA ASN A 157 0.99 6.98 6.60
C ASN A 157 2.01 7.59 5.64
N VAL A 158 2.06 8.92 5.64
CA VAL A 158 3.04 9.71 4.89
C VAL A 158 3.79 10.63 5.84
N VAL A 159 5.09 10.76 5.63
CA VAL A 159 5.96 11.68 6.37
C VAL A 159 6.44 12.74 5.40
N GLY A 160 6.46 13.99 5.84
CA GLY A 160 6.82 15.10 4.96
C GLY A 160 6.93 16.45 5.66
N SER A 161 7.38 17.46 4.91
CA SER A 161 7.65 18.83 5.41
C SER A 161 7.05 19.94 4.56
#